data_AF-A0A7H4M7Y5-F1
#
_entry.id   AF-A0A7H4M7Y5-F1
#
_cell.length_a   1.000
_cell.length_b   1.000
_cell.length_c   1.000
_cell.angle_alpha   90.00
_cell.angle_beta   90.00
_cell.angle_gamma   90.00
#
_symmetry.space_group_name_H-M   'P 1'
#
loop_
_entity.id
_entity.type
_entity.pdbx_description
1 polymer ?
#
loop_
_entity_poly.entity_id
_entity_poly.type
_entity_poly.pdbx_seq_one_letter_code
_entity_poly.pdbx_strand_id
1 'polypeptide(L)'
;MSEKRITEENRYAGLALAEEELVARVAWCYYHDGLTQNDIGERLGLPRLKISRLLEKGRQSGVIRVQINSRYEGCLALESELQQRFGLKIARVLPALNTPPMNTRLGIGAAQSLMGILQPGQLLAVGFGEATMSCLQHLSGFIGSQQVRLVTLSGGVGPYMTGIGQLDAACSVSIIPAPLRVSSAGGRRDPAP
;
A
#
# COMPACT_ATOMS: atom_id res chain seq x y z
N MET A 1 17.34 42.11 -15.65
CA MET A 1 16.70 41.28 -14.59
C MET A 1 15.61 40.33 -15.12
N SER A 2 15.47 40.15 -16.44
CA SER A 2 14.33 39.43 -17.05
C SER A 2 14.65 38.01 -17.55
N GLU A 3 15.92 37.61 -17.63
CA GLU A 3 16.31 36.30 -18.20
C GLU A 3 16.35 35.15 -17.18
N LYS A 4 16.49 35.44 -15.87
CA LYS A 4 16.60 34.38 -14.84
C LYS A 4 15.26 33.72 -14.48
N ARG A 5 14.10 34.34 -14.75
CA ARG A 5 12.79 33.73 -14.44
C ARG A 5 12.33 32.73 -15.51
N ILE A 6 12.72 32.96 -16.76
CA ILE A 6 12.31 32.10 -17.89
C ILE A 6 13.08 30.76 -17.88
N THR A 7 14.21 30.68 -17.17
CA THR A 7 15.03 29.45 -17.09
C THR A 7 14.50 28.43 -16.07
N GLU A 8 13.65 28.80 -15.11
CA GLU A 8 13.10 27.86 -14.11
C GLU A 8 11.77 27.23 -14.54
N GLU A 9 10.93 27.97 -15.28
CA GLU A 9 9.62 27.51 -15.76
C GLU A 9 9.70 26.32 -16.72
N ASN A 10 10.84 26.14 -17.41
CA ASN A 10 10.97 25.13 -18.46
C ASN A 10 11.74 23.87 -18.04
N ARG A 11 12.23 23.75 -16.79
CA ARG A 11 13.07 22.60 -16.37
C ARG A 11 12.30 21.32 -16.06
N TYR A 12 10.98 21.37 -15.91
CA TYR A 12 10.18 20.19 -15.54
C TYR A 12 9.25 19.66 -16.62
N ALA A 13 9.05 20.40 -17.72
CA ALA A 13 8.21 19.99 -18.84
C ALA A 13 8.80 18.80 -19.64
N GLY A 14 10.09 18.51 -19.48
CA GLY A 14 10.82 17.50 -20.26
C GLY A 14 11.15 16.19 -19.52
N LEU A 15 10.78 16.03 -18.25
CA LEU A 15 11.04 14.78 -17.55
C LEU A 15 9.84 13.86 -17.71
N ALA A 16 9.98 12.82 -18.53
CA ALA A 16 9.15 11.62 -18.46
C ALA A 16 9.44 10.91 -17.12
N LEU A 17 9.05 11.55 -16.02
CA LEU A 17 9.18 11.00 -14.67
C LEU A 17 8.27 9.79 -14.60
N ALA A 18 8.80 8.72 -13.99
CA ALA A 18 7.97 7.58 -13.64
C ALA A 18 6.79 8.08 -12.79
N GLU A 19 5.61 7.49 -12.99
CA GLU A 19 4.40 7.94 -12.31
C GLU A 19 4.55 7.92 -10.79
N GLU A 20 5.32 6.97 -10.25
CA GLU A 20 5.65 6.87 -8.83
C GLU A 20 6.47 8.07 -8.31
N GLU A 21 7.43 8.55 -9.12
CA GLU A 21 8.23 9.74 -8.78
C GLU A 21 7.35 11.00 -8.78
N LEU A 22 6.40 11.10 -9.72
CA LEU A 22 5.41 12.18 -9.72
C LEU A 22 4.52 12.14 -8.47
N VAL A 23 4.06 10.96 -8.06
CA VAL A 23 3.27 10.79 -6.82
C VAL A 23 4.07 11.27 -5.61
N ALA A 24 5.33 10.84 -5.48
CA ALA A 24 6.19 11.24 -4.36
C ALA A 24 6.43 12.75 -4.31
N ARG A 25 6.75 13.38 -5.45
CA ARG A 25 6.95 14.85 -5.53
C ARG A 25 5.69 15.63 -5.20
N VAL A 26 4.56 15.23 -5.75
CA VAL A 26 3.26 15.86 -5.46
C VAL A 26 2.90 15.73 -3.98
N ALA A 27 3.13 14.55 -3.39
CA ALA A 27 2.89 14.32 -1.97
C ALA A 27 3.79 15.21 -1.09
N TRP A 28 5.07 15.35 -1.42
CA TRP A 28 6.00 16.20 -0.69
C TRP A 28 5.55 17.67 -0.70
N CYS A 29 5.27 18.21 -1.90
CA CYS A 29 4.80 19.59 -2.05
C CYS A 29 3.51 19.85 -1.26
N TYR A 30 2.60 18.88 -1.20
CA TYR A 30 1.31 19.04 -0.53
C TYR A 30 1.42 18.95 1.00
N TYR A 31 2.10 17.92 1.52
CA TYR A 31 2.12 17.65 2.98
C TYR A 31 3.27 18.32 3.72
N HIS A 32 4.44 18.49 3.07
CA HIS A 32 5.62 19.08 3.70
C HIS A 32 5.73 20.57 3.39
N ASP A 33 5.63 20.96 2.12
CA ASP A 33 5.73 22.37 1.72
C ASP A 33 4.42 23.14 1.94
N GLY A 34 3.30 22.45 2.21
CA GLY A 34 2.00 23.06 2.49
C GLY A 34 1.35 23.75 1.29
N LEU A 35 1.79 23.44 0.07
CA LEU A 35 1.29 24.06 -1.16
C LEU A 35 -0.13 23.58 -1.49
N THR A 36 -0.95 24.47 -2.06
CA THR A 36 -2.27 24.07 -2.53
C THR A 36 -2.16 23.23 -3.81
N GLN A 37 -3.18 22.44 -4.12
CA GLN A 37 -3.19 21.66 -5.37
C GLN A 37 -3.08 22.54 -6.63
N ASN A 38 -3.51 23.82 -6.55
CA ASN A 38 -3.35 24.77 -7.65
C ASN A 38 -1.90 25.19 -7.80
N ASP A 39 -1.24 25.59 -6.71
CA ASP A 39 0.18 26.00 -6.73
C ASP A 39 1.08 24.85 -7.21
N ILE A 40 0.78 23.62 -6.79
CA ILE A 40 1.48 22.41 -7.26
C ILE A 40 1.25 22.21 -8.76
N GLY A 41 0.02 22.43 -9.23
CA GLY A 41 -0.34 22.30 -10.63
C GLY A 41 0.40 23.31 -11.51
N GLU A 42 0.48 24.57 -11.09
CA GLU A 42 1.25 25.62 -11.75
C GLU A 42 2.74 25.28 -11.78
N ARG A 43 3.29 24.80 -10.66
CA ARG A 43 4.72 24.45 -10.54
C ARG A 43 5.13 23.24 -11.36
N LEU A 44 4.25 22.25 -11.50
CA LEU A 44 4.53 21.00 -12.23
C LEU A 44 3.97 20.98 -13.65
N GLY A 45 3.24 22.01 -14.08
CA GLY A 45 2.56 22.04 -15.37
C GLY A 45 1.45 20.97 -15.49
N LEU A 46 0.82 20.60 -14.36
CA LEU A 46 -0.20 19.54 -14.32
C LEU A 46 -1.57 20.11 -13.93
N PRO A 47 -2.67 19.63 -14.54
CA PRO A 47 -4.01 20.03 -14.13
C PRO A 47 -4.28 19.65 -12.67
N ARG A 48 -5.01 20.52 -11.94
CA ARG A 48 -5.44 20.27 -10.55
C ARG A 48 -6.10 18.88 -10.36
N LEU A 49 -6.92 18.45 -11.32
CA LEU A 49 -7.57 17.14 -11.29
C LEU A 49 -6.55 15.99 -11.29
N LYS A 50 -5.45 16.13 -12.03
CA LYS A 50 -4.35 15.15 -12.07
C LYS A 50 -3.60 15.14 -10.74
N ILE A 51 -3.32 16.30 -10.14
CA ILE A 51 -2.73 16.41 -8.79
C ILE A 51 -3.58 15.67 -7.75
N SER A 52 -4.90 15.91 -7.74
CA SER A 52 -5.81 15.23 -6.81
C SER A 52 -5.80 13.72 -7.00
N ARG A 53 -5.77 13.22 -8.24
CA ARG A 53 -5.68 11.78 -8.54
C ARG A 53 -4.34 11.18 -8.08
N LEU A 54 -3.23 11.89 -8.26
CA LEU A 54 -1.91 11.43 -7.82
C LEU A 54 -1.82 11.34 -6.29
N LEU A 55 -2.37 12.31 -5.57
CA LEU A 55 -2.44 12.27 -4.10
C LEU A 55 -3.30 11.09 -3.61
N GLU A 56 -4.43 10.85 -4.25
CA GLU A 56 -5.29 9.72 -3.93
C GLU A 56 -4.62 8.38 -4.23
N LYS A 57 -3.97 8.26 -5.39
CA LYS A 57 -3.18 7.08 -5.77
C LYS A 57 -2.07 6.81 -4.76
N GLY A 58 -1.32 7.83 -4.34
CA GLY A 58 -0.25 7.68 -3.35
C GLY A 58 -0.75 7.23 -1.98
N ARG A 59 -1.97 7.61 -1.58
CA ARG A 59 -2.62 7.09 -0.37
C ARG A 59 -3.02 5.63 -0.52
N GLN A 60 -3.59 5.27 -1.67
CA GLN A 60 -4.05 3.90 -1.95
C GLN A 60 -2.89 2.91 -2.12
N SER A 61 -1.79 3.32 -2.72
CA SER A 61 -0.60 2.48 -2.90
C SER A 61 0.31 2.40 -1.67
N GLY A 62 0.06 3.23 -0.64
CA GLY A 62 0.90 3.27 0.56
C GLY A 62 2.22 4.03 0.40
N VAL A 63 2.46 4.70 -0.74
CA VAL A 63 3.56 5.65 -0.91
C VAL A 63 3.42 6.81 0.09
N ILE A 64 2.18 7.21 0.39
CA ILE A 64 1.85 8.23 1.39
C ILE A 64 1.37 7.55 2.66
N ARG A 65 2.22 7.56 3.69
CA ARG A 65 1.87 7.07 5.03
C ARG A 65 1.48 8.24 5.93
N VAL A 66 0.23 8.24 6.40
CA VAL A 66 -0.22 9.18 7.44
C VAL A 66 -0.08 8.52 8.80
N GLN A 67 0.79 9.07 9.64
CA GLN A 67 0.94 8.66 11.02
C GLN A 67 0.29 9.70 11.94
N ILE A 68 -0.70 9.27 12.72
CA ILE A 68 -1.39 10.12 13.70
C ILE A 68 -0.87 9.72 15.08
N ASN A 69 -0.07 10.58 15.68
CA ASN A 69 0.37 10.42 17.07
C ASN A 69 -0.63 11.16 17.97
N SER A 70 -1.49 10.41 18.66
CA SER A 70 -2.49 10.98 19.55
C SER A 70 -2.57 10.26 20.89
N ARG A 71 -2.92 11.01 21.93
CA ARG A 71 -3.14 10.54 23.30
C ARG A 71 -4.58 10.10 23.58
N TYR A 72 -5.48 10.16 22.59
CA TYR A 72 -6.90 9.85 22.82
C TYR A 72 -7.12 8.36 23.12
N GLU A 73 -7.81 8.09 24.23
CA GLU A 73 -7.78 6.81 24.95
C GLU A 73 -8.64 5.69 24.34
N GLY A 74 -9.70 5.99 23.58
CA GLY A 74 -10.75 5.00 23.29
C GLY A 74 -10.28 3.74 22.59
N CYS A 75 -9.56 3.87 21.47
CA CYS A 75 -9.01 2.70 20.76
C CYS A 75 -7.77 2.13 21.47
N LEU A 76 -6.97 2.98 22.11
CA LEU A 76 -5.72 2.58 22.78
C LEU A 76 -5.97 1.72 24.03
N ALA A 77 -7.02 2.02 24.79
CA ALA A 77 -7.43 1.25 25.95
C ALA A 77 -7.87 -0.16 25.54
N LEU A 78 -8.67 -0.27 24.47
CA LEU A 78 -9.09 -1.56 23.90
C LEU A 78 -7.92 -2.35 23.33
N GLU A 79 -6.98 -1.69 22.65
CA GLU A 79 -5.73 -2.33 22.18
C GLU A 79 -4.97 -2.96 23.35
N SER A 80 -4.80 -2.20 24.44
CA SER A 80 -4.08 -2.65 25.64
C SER A 80 -4.78 -3.81 26.33
N GLU A 81 -6.12 -3.75 26.47
CA GLU A 81 -6.92 -4.84 27.05
C GLU A 81 -6.81 -6.12 26.23
N LEU A 82 -6.91 -6.02 24.90
CA LEU A 82 -6.76 -7.17 24.00
C LEU A 82 -5.35 -7.79 24.09
N GLN A 83 -4.30 -6.96 24.16
CA GLN A 83 -2.93 -7.45 24.32
C GLN A 83 -2.74 -8.18 25.65
N GLN A 84 -3.21 -7.61 26.77
CA GLN A 84 -3.07 -8.24 28.09
C GLN A 84 -3.90 -9.51 28.21
N ARG A 85 -5.14 -9.51 27.71
CA ARG A 85 -6.06 -10.63 27.84
C ARG A 85 -5.65 -11.83 26.98
N PHE A 86 -5.15 -11.60 25.77
CA PHE A 86 -4.83 -12.67 24.81
C PHE A 86 -3.32 -12.87 24.58
N GLY A 87 -2.46 -12.10 25.25
CA GLY A 87 -1.00 -12.19 25.09
C GLY A 87 -0.52 -11.75 23.71
N LEU A 88 -1.22 -10.82 23.06
CA LEU A 88 -0.90 -10.39 21.69
C LEU A 88 0.31 -9.45 21.71
N LYS A 89 1.28 -9.70 20.82
CA LYS A 89 2.42 -8.79 20.62
C LYS A 89 1.95 -7.43 20.11
N ILE A 90 0.96 -7.43 19.23
CA ILE A 90 0.43 -6.23 18.56
C ILE A 90 -1.08 -6.39 18.45
N ALA A 91 -1.82 -5.38 18.89
CA ALA A 91 -3.24 -5.23 18.62
C ALA A 91 -3.46 -3.83 18.04
N ARG A 92 -4.37 -3.73 17.07
CA ARG A 92 -4.82 -2.44 16.53
C ARG A 92 -6.33 -2.40 16.48
N VAL A 93 -6.93 -1.37 17.07
CA VAL A 93 -8.38 -1.15 17.07
C VAL A 93 -8.67 0.10 16.26
N LEU A 94 -9.49 -0.07 15.23
CA LEU A 94 -9.90 1.03 14.36
C LEU A 94 -11.30 1.50 14.76
N PRO A 95 -11.58 2.81 14.72
CA PRO A 95 -12.93 3.32 14.90
C PRO A 95 -13.91 2.71 13.88
N ALA A 96 -15.01 2.14 14.39
CA ALA A 96 -16.09 1.63 13.55
C ALA A 96 -16.90 2.81 12.98
N LEU A 97 -16.58 3.19 11.76
CA LEU A 97 -17.34 4.15 10.98
C LEU A 97 -17.92 3.42 9.75
N ASN A 98 -18.89 4.03 9.05
CA ASN A 98 -19.52 3.42 7.86
C ASN A 98 -18.87 3.81 6.52
N THR A 99 -18.09 4.90 6.48
CA THR A 99 -17.36 5.38 5.27
C THR A 99 -15.87 5.62 5.54
N PRO A 100 -14.92 5.02 4.78
CA PRO A 100 -15.06 3.98 3.74
C PRO A 100 -15.52 2.60 4.27
N PRO A 101 -15.81 1.60 3.41
CA PRO A 101 -16.18 0.25 3.85
C PRO A 101 -15.20 -0.33 4.88
N MET A 102 -15.73 -1.13 5.81
CA MET A 102 -14.95 -1.70 6.92
C MET A 102 -13.72 -2.47 6.44
N ASN A 103 -13.84 -3.28 5.37
CA ASN A 103 -12.73 -4.05 4.82
C ASN A 103 -11.57 -3.16 4.36
N THR A 104 -11.86 -2.02 3.73
CA THR A 104 -10.85 -1.05 3.31
C THR A 104 -10.15 -0.43 4.52
N ARG A 105 -10.89 -0.06 5.56
CA ARG A 105 -10.29 0.44 6.81
C ARG A 105 -9.36 -0.58 7.45
N LEU A 106 -9.83 -1.83 7.56
CA LEU A 106 -9.03 -2.93 8.12
C LEU A 106 -7.75 -3.12 7.30
N GLY A 107 -7.85 -3.09 5.96
CA GLY A 107 -6.69 -3.14 5.07
C GLY A 107 -5.67 -2.03 5.34
N ILE A 108 -6.13 -0.77 5.45
CA ILE A 108 -5.26 0.37 5.77
C ILE A 108 -4.58 0.20 7.13
N GLY A 109 -5.34 -0.14 8.18
CA GLY A 109 -4.79 -0.29 9.53
C GLY A 109 -3.82 -1.46 9.66
N ALA A 110 -4.11 -2.57 8.98
CA ALA A 110 -3.22 -3.73 8.92
C ALA A 110 -1.92 -3.39 8.16
N ALA A 111 -2.00 -2.72 7.01
CA ALA A 111 -0.84 -2.29 6.24
C ALA A 111 0.06 -1.36 7.07
N GLN A 112 -0.53 -0.35 7.74
CA GLN A 112 0.22 0.56 8.61
C GLN A 112 0.90 -0.14 9.78
N SER A 113 0.28 -1.20 10.32
CA SER A 113 0.87 -2.01 11.37
C SER A 113 2.06 -2.81 10.84
N LEU A 114 1.90 -3.46 9.67
CA LEU A 114 2.98 -4.20 9.00
C LEU A 114 4.17 -3.32 8.64
N MET A 115 3.94 -2.08 8.17
CA MET A 115 5.01 -1.11 7.91
C MET A 115 5.84 -0.74 9.15
N GLY A 116 5.32 -0.98 10.36
CA GLY A 116 6.06 -0.77 11.61
C GLY A 116 6.84 -2.00 12.08
N ILE A 117 6.62 -3.16 11.48
CA ILE A 117 7.15 -4.45 11.92
C ILE A 117 8.16 -5.00 10.91
N LEU A 118 7.80 -4.94 9.62
CA LEU A 118 8.58 -5.52 8.54
C LEU A 118 9.90 -4.80 8.36
N GLN A 119 10.96 -5.59 8.25
CA GLN A 119 12.31 -5.12 7.95
C GLN A 119 12.60 -5.23 6.43
N PRO A 120 13.55 -4.44 5.91
CA PRO A 120 13.96 -4.54 4.51
C PRO A 120 14.40 -5.96 4.12
N GLY A 121 14.00 -6.44 2.94
CA GLY A 121 14.37 -7.76 2.41
C GLY A 121 13.69 -8.98 3.07
N GLN A 122 12.84 -8.75 4.08
CA GLN A 122 12.16 -9.81 4.81
C GLN A 122 11.14 -10.55 3.92
N LEU A 123 10.88 -11.83 4.25
CA LEU A 123 9.86 -12.64 3.61
C LEU A 123 8.53 -12.49 4.35
N LEU A 124 7.50 -12.02 3.65
CA LEU A 124 6.12 -11.92 4.11
C LEU A 124 5.29 -13.07 3.54
N ALA A 125 4.76 -13.91 4.44
CA ALA A 125 3.81 -14.95 4.07
C ALA A 125 2.38 -14.39 4.04
N VAL A 126 1.67 -14.65 2.96
CA VAL A 126 0.35 -14.05 2.68
C VAL A 126 -0.71 -15.13 2.53
N GLY A 127 -1.83 -14.96 3.25
CA GLY A 127 -3.04 -15.75 3.07
C GLY A 127 -4.00 -15.12 2.06
N PHE A 128 -5.02 -15.86 1.64
CA PHE A 128 -6.07 -15.34 0.74
C PHE A 128 -7.17 -14.59 1.52
N GLY A 129 -8.05 -13.89 0.79
CA GLY A 129 -9.24 -13.24 1.34
C GLY A 129 -9.23 -11.71 1.21
N GLU A 130 -10.42 -11.11 1.27
CA GLU A 130 -10.61 -9.67 0.99
C GLU A 130 -9.81 -8.76 1.93
N ALA A 131 -9.80 -9.04 3.24
CA ALA A 131 -9.07 -8.24 4.20
C ALA A 131 -7.55 -8.26 3.94
N THR A 132 -7.00 -9.45 3.67
CA THR A 132 -5.57 -9.63 3.38
C THR A 132 -5.19 -8.98 2.04
N MET A 133 -6.02 -9.12 1.01
CA MET A 133 -5.75 -8.50 -0.29
C MET A 133 -5.88 -6.98 -0.22
N SER A 134 -6.87 -6.45 0.51
CA SER A 134 -6.98 -5.01 0.76
C SER A 134 -5.78 -4.47 1.53
N CYS A 135 -5.28 -5.21 2.53
CA CYS A 135 -4.04 -4.87 3.21
C CYS A 135 -2.84 -4.85 2.24
N LEU A 136 -2.73 -5.85 1.37
CA LEU A 136 -1.62 -5.95 0.42
C LEU A 136 -1.61 -4.80 -0.59
N GLN A 137 -2.79 -4.37 -1.05
CA GLN A 137 -2.94 -3.20 -1.94
C GLN A 137 -2.39 -1.92 -1.29
N HIS A 138 -2.70 -1.68 -0.02
CA HIS A 138 -2.23 -0.50 0.73
C HIS A 138 -0.78 -0.64 1.22
N LEU A 139 -0.15 -1.80 1.04
CA LEU A 139 1.24 -2.07 1.39
C LEU A 139 2.16 -2.07 0.16
N SER A 140 1.64 -1.90 -1.05
CA SER A 140 2.40 -2.12 -2.30
C SER A 140 3.64 -1.23 -2.44
N GLY A 141 3.52 0.07 -2.18
CA GLY A 141 4.65 1.01 -2.22
C GLY A 141 5.70 0.73 -1.14
N PHE A 142 5.28 0.21 0.02
CA PHE A 142 6.21 -0.22 1.06
C PHE A 142 6.96 -1.50 0.65
N ILE A 143 6.27 -2.46 0.01
CA ILE A 143 6.87 -3.69 -0.49
C ILE A 143 7.95 -3.38 -1.53
N GLY A 144 7.65 -2.50 -2.49
CA GLY A 144 8.62 -2.07 -3.50
C GLY A 144 9.83 -1.37 -2.90
N SER A 145 9.59 -0.35 -2.07
CA SER A 145 10.68 0.45 -1.46
C SER A 145 11.56 -0.33 -0.49
N GLN A 146 11.01 -1.28 0.26
CA GLN A 146 11.75 -2.10 1.24
C GLN A 146 12.20 -3.46 0.69
N GLN A 147 11.95 -3.74 -0.59
CA GLN A 147 12.29 -5.00 -1.24
C GLN A 147 11.75 -6.23 -0.49
N VAL A 148 10.52 -6.13 0.03
CA VAL A 148 9.87 -7.22 0.77
C VAL A 148 9.53 -8.34 -0.21
N ARG A 149 9.85 -9.58 0.17
CA ARG A 149 9.58 -10.76 -0.64
C ARG A 149 8.27 -11.39 -0.19
N LEU A 150 7.48 -11.94 -1.12
CA LEU A 150 6.17 -12.49 -0.82
C LEU A 150 6.11 -13.99 -1.09
N VAL A 151 5.42 -14.73 -0.23
CA VAL A 151 5.11 -16.15 -0.44
C VAL A 151 3.65 -16.44 -0.10
N THR A 152 2.94 -17.20 -0.93
CA THR A 152 1.56 -17.60 -0.61
C THR A 152 1.53 -18.76 0.38
N LEU A 153 0.65 -18.69 1.39
CA LEU A 153 0.46 -19.75 2.37
C LEU A 153 -0.41 -20.90 1.85
N SER A 154 -1.15 -20.67 0.76
CA SER A 154 -2.01 -21.67 0.14
C SER A 154 -1.90 -21.62 -1.39
N GLY A 155 -2.37 -22.70 -2.03
CA GLY A 155 -2.69 -22.70 -3.46
C GLY A 155 -3.92 -21.85 -3.78
N GLY A 156 -4.36 -21.91 -5.03
CA GLY A 156 -5.57 -21.25 -5.54
C GLY A 156 -5.31 -20.14 -6.55
N VAL A 157 -4.10 -19.55 -6.57
CA VAL A 157 -3.58 -18.50 -7.46
C VAL A 157 -4.51 -17.29 -7.65
N GLY A 158 -5.68 -17.47 -8.27
CA GLY A 158 -6.68 -16.45 -8.54
C GLY A 158 -7.05 -15.56 -7.35
N PRO A 159 -7.36 -16.10 -6.15
CA PRO A 159 -7.71 -15.29 -4.98
C PRO A 159 -6.62 -14.30 -4.54
N TYR A 160 -5.36 -14.53 -4.93
CA TYR A 160 -4.24 -13.66 -4.61
C TYR A 160 -4.03 -12.52 -5.62
N MET A 161 -4.59 -12.64 -6.84
CA MET A 161 -4.32 -11.70 -7.94
C MET A 161 -4.87 -10.30 -7.70
N THR A 162 -5.94 -10.17 -6.90
CA THR A 162 -6.53 -8.87 -6.56
C THR A 162 -5.60 -7.99 -5.72
N GLY A 163 -4.70 -8.59 -4.93
CA GLY A 163 -3.68 -7.87 -4.16
C GLY A 163 -2.34 -7.82 -4.89
N ILE A 164 -1.84 -8.98 -5.35
CA ILE A 164 -0.50 -9.10 -5.97
C ILE A 164 -0.42 -8.30 -7.27
N GLY A 165 -1.52 -8.17 -8.03
CA GLY A 165 -1.53 -7.43 -9.29
C GLY A 165 -1.27 -5.92 -9.16
N GLN A 166 -1.27 -5.36 -7.94
CA GLN A 166 -0.94 -3.96 -7.66
C GLN A 166 0.52 -3.75 -7.23
N LEU A 167 1.30 -4.82 -7.13
CA LEU A 167 2.72 -4.74 -6.77
C LEU A 167 3.56 -4.37 -7.99
N ASP A 168 4.70 -3.75 -7.74
CA ASP A 168 5.72 -3.55 -8.78
C ASP A 168 6.15 -4.91 -9.35
N ALA A 169 6.32 -4.99 -10.67
CA ALA A 169 6.78 -6.18 -11.38
C ALA A 169 8.17 -6.64 -10.91
N ALA A 170 8.97 -5.73 -10.35
CA ALA A 170 10.26 -6.07 -9.74
C ALA A 170 10.14 -6.83 -8.40
N CYS A 171 8.96 -6.85 -7.76
CA CYS A 171 8.76 -7.53 -6.49
C CYS A 171 8.83 -9.05 -6.66
N SER A 172 9.64 -9.74 -5.85
CA SER A 172 9.71 -11.20 -5.89
C SER A 172 8.50 -11.81 -5.19
N VAL A 173 7.68 -12.54 -5.95
CA VAL A 173 6.47 -13.19 -5.45
C VAL A 173 6.52 -14.69 -5.75
N SER A 174 6.48 -15.52 -4.72
CA SER A 174 6.44 -16.99 -4.82
C SER A 174 5.01 -17.49 -4.58
N ILE A 175 4.39 -18.07 -5.61
CA ILE A 175 3.01 -18.58 -5.54
C ILE A 175 3.04 -20.11 -5.61
N ILE A 176 2.28 -20.76 -4.72
CA ILE A 176 2.11 -22.22 -4.75
C ILE A 176 1.33 -22.62 -6.02
N PRO A 177 1.91 -23.40 -6.95
CA PRO A 177 1.29 -23.77 -8.21
C PRO A 177 0.35 -24.97 -8.05
N ALA A 178 -0.61 -24.86 -7.13
CA ALA A 178 -1.60 -25.89 -6.83
C ALA A 178 -2.97 -25.26 -6.59
N PRO A 179 -4.08 -26.01 -6.74
CA PRO A 179 -5.39 -25.53 -6.31
C PRO A 179 -5.43 -25.34 -4.78
N LEU A 180 -6.33 -24.49 -4.28
CA LEU A 180 -6.55 -24.32 -2.85
C LEU A 180 -7.01 -25.62 -2.19
N ARG A 181 -7.85 -26.37 -2.89
CA ARG A 181 -8.41 -27.63 -2.44
C ARG A 181 -8.40 -28.63 -3.60
N VAL A 182 -7.89 -29.83 -3.32
CA VAL A 182 -7.97 -30.98 -4.22
C VAL A 182 -9.23 -31.79 -3.96
N SER A 183 -9.71 -32.51 -4.98
CA SER A 183 -10.90 -33.37 -4.87
C SER A 183 -10.66 -34.63 -4.02
N SER A 184 -9.42 -35.09 -3.91
CA SER A 184 -9.01 -36.26 -3.13
C SER A 184 -7.58 -36.11 -2.60
N ALA A 185 -7.25 -36.81 -1.52
CA ALA A 185 -5.89 -36.82 -0.96
C ALA A 185 -4.89 -37.58 -1.85
N GLY A 186 -5.35 -38.56 -2.63
CA GLY A 186 -4.54 -39.26 -3.62
C GLY A 186 -4.51 -38.46 -4.92
N GLY A 187 -3.34 -37.96 -5.31
CA GLY A 187 -3.15 -37.25 -6.58
C GLY A 187 -3.49 -38.13 -7.78
N ARG A 188 -4.37 -37.67 -8.66
CA ARG A 188 -4.65 -38.33 -9.94
C ARG A 188 -3.39 -38.19 -10.81
N ARG A 189 -2.64 -39.28 -10.98
CA ARG A 189 -1.70 -39.40 -12.10
C ARG A 189 -2.55 -39.64 -13.35
N ASP A 190 -2.98 -38.57 -14.01
CA ASP A 190 -3.51 -38.75 -15.36
C ASP A 190 -2.34 -39.18 -16.25
N PRO A 191 -2.43 -40.29 -17.00
CA PRO A 191 -1.42 -40.67 -17.97
C PRO A 191 -1.42 -39.63 -19.09
N ALA A 192 -0.25 -39.06 -19.38
CA ALA A 192 -0.07 -38.18 -20.53
C ALA A 192 -0.40 -38.95 -21.84
N PRO A 193 -1.00 -38.29 -22.85
CA PRO A 193 -1.25 -38.88 -24.16
C PRO A 193 0.04 -39.17 -24.94
#